data_AF-A0A391NVX1-F1
#
_entry.id   AF-A0A391NVX1-F1
#
_cell.length_a   1.000
_cell.length_b   1.000
_cell.length_c   1.000
_cell.angle_alpha   90.00
_cell.angle_beta   90.00
_cell.angle_gamma   90.00
#
_symmetry.space_group_name_H-M   'P 1'
#
loop_
_entity.id
_entity.type
_entity.pdbx_description
1 polymer ?
#
loop_
_entity_poly.entity_id
_entity_poly.type
_entity_poly.pdbx_seq_one_letter_code
_entity_poly.pdbx_strand_id
1 'polypeptide(L)'
;MGTRSRIGVQHPDGTIEHVYCHYDGYPSSVGCRLYRYYYTEAKAQELVSLGSLNNVGYYIGVQHGTEDRFRHPHCMCCSFDHRDGGREWEQCQAETAKDYAEFLTQRGWNDYYYIMRRGVWYVGSSYEREGMVKDGLVPLGPLLQTDKDCVESMAAIDEMERKLREAQGGQGDAVMDTD
;
A
#
# COMPACT_ATOMS: atom_id res chain seq x y z
N MET A 1 -11.82 -9.97 11.49
CA MET A 1 -11.49 -10.71 10.26
C MET A 1 -10.94 -9.68 9.28
N GLY A 2 -9.71 -9.85 8.80
CA GLY A 2 -9.09 -8.90 7.87
C GLY A 2 -8.95 -9.50 6.47
N THR A 3 -9.00 -8.64 5.45
CA THR A 3 -8.67 -8.99 4.07
C THR A 3 -7.17 -8.82 3.90
N ARG A 4 -6.48 -9.95 3.71
CA ARG A 4 -5.02 -10.03 3.78
C ARG A 4 -4.42 -9.78 2.42
N SER A 5 -3.26 -9.14 2.40
CA SER A 5 -2.50 -8.99 1.18
C SER A 5 -1.02 -9.23 1.38
N ARG A 6 -0.35 -9.52 0.28
CA ARG A 6 1.11 -9.57 0.21
C ARG A 6 1.61 -8.50 -0.74
N ILE A 7 2.65 -7.78 -0.35
CA ILE A 7 3.16 -6.64 -1.12
C ILE A 7 4.64 -6.91 -1.38
N GLY A 8 5.05 -6.92 -2.65
CA GLY A 8 6.43 -7.20 -3.02
C GLY A 8 6.99 -6.29 -4.10
N VAL A 9 8.30 -6.31 -4.21
CA VAL A 9 9.09 -5.60 -5.22
C VAL A 9 9.96 -6.63 -5.93
N GLN A 10 9.86 -6.69 -7.26
CA GLN A 10 10.70 -7.56 -8.07
C GLN A 10 11.99 -6.84 -8.47
N HIS A 11 13.11 -7.48 -8.15
CA HIS A 11 14.46 -7.03 -8.50
C HIS A 11 14.83 -7.41 -9.95
N PRO A 12 15.86 -6.76 -10.53
CA PRO A 12 16.30 -7.05 -11.90
C PRO A 12 16.71 -8.51 -12.16
N ASP A 13 17.19 -9.21 -11.12
CA ASP A 13 17.58 -10.63 -11.18
C ASP A 13 16.38 -11.60 -11.13
N GLY A 14 15.17 -11.06 -10.94
CA GLY A 14 13.92 -11.82 -10.87
C GLY A 14 13.48 -12.17 -9.45
N THR A 15 14.33 -11.99 -8.45
CA THR A 15 13.97 -12.20 -7.05
C THR A 15 12.92 -11.19 -6.60
N ILE A 16 12.15 -11.54 -5.57
CA ILE A 16 11.05 -10.71 -5.07
C ILE A 16 11.19 -10.63 -3.55
N GLU A 17 11.45 -9.42 -3.04
CA GLU A 17 11.29 -9.12 -1.62
C GLU A 17 9.83 -8.78 -1.36
N HIS A 18 9.24 -9.35 -0.32
CA HIS A 18 7.84 -9.14 -0.02
C HIS A 18 7.51 -9.21 1.46
N VAL A 19 6.41 -8.57 1.82
CA VAL A 19 5.90 -8.48 3.18
C VAL A 19 4.40 -8.80 3.23
N TYR A 20 3.96 -9.24 4.40
CA TYR A 20 2.55 -9.44 4.70
C TYR A 20 1.87 -8.12 5.09
N CYS A 21 0.60 -7.96 4.73
CA CYS A 21 -0.27 -6.87 5.17
C CYS A 21 -1.62 -7.41 5.67
N HIS A 22 -2.00 -7.06 6.90
CA HIS A 22 -3.12 -7.72 7.59
C HIS A 22 -4.51 -7.24 7.17
N TYR A 23 -4.71 -5.94 7.01
CA TYR A 23 -6.02 -5.33 6.80
C TYR A 23 -6.19 -4.72 5.41
N ASP A 24 -7.45 -4.70 4.97
CA ASP A 24 -7.97 -4.02 3.79
C ASP A 24 -7.17 -4.23 2.50
N GLY A 25 -6.70 -5.45 2.26
CA GLY A 25 -5.91 -5.85 1.10
C GLY A 25 -6.58 -5.69 -0.27
N TYR A 26 -7.80 -5.14 -0.35
CA TYR A 26 -8.53 -4.92 -1.59
C TYR A 26 -7.81 -3.95 -2.55
N PRO A 27 -8.00 -4.10 -3.87
CA PRO A 27 -7.50 -3.15 -4.85
C PRO A 27 -8.01 -1.73 -4.61
N SER A 28 -9.26 -1.60 -4.19
CA SER A 28 -9.89 -0.32 -3.84
C SER A 28 -9.37 0.32 -2.54
N SER A 29 -8.47 -0.37 -1.81
CA SER A 29 -7.89 0.12 -0.56
C SER A 29 -6.36 0.08 -0.63
N VAL A 30 -5.71 -1.04 -0.31
CA VAL A 30 -4.25 -1.18 -0.44
C VAL A 30 -3.80 -0.89 -1.88
N GLY A 31 -4.49 -1.41 -2.90
CA GLY A 31 -4.14 -1.17 -4.29
C GLY A 31 -4.10 0.31 -4.67
N CYS A 32 -5.17 1.06 -4.39
CA CYS A 32 -5.22 2.51 -4.63
C CYS A 32 -4.07 3.25 -3.93
N ARG A 33 -3.75 2.89 -2.67
CA ARG A 33 -2.67 3.53 -1.92
C ARG A 33 -1.29 3.22 -2.50
N LEU A 34 -1.03 1.96 -2.86
CA LEU A 34 0.20 1.57 -3.55
C LEU A 34 0.37 2.33 -4.86
N TYR A 35 -0.69 2.37 -5.68
CA TYR A 35 -0.69 3.04 -6.97
C TYR A 35 -0.49 4.56 -6.85
N ARG A 36 -1.10 5.22 -5.86
CA ARG A 36 -1.07 6.67 -5.74
C ARG A 36 0.16 7.19 -4.99
N TYR A 37 0.56 6.53 -3.89
CA TYR A 37 1.55 7.08 -2.97
C TYR A 37 2.88 6.34 -3.00
N TYR A 38 2.88 5.06 -3.35
CA TYR A 38 4.07 4.20 -3.48
C TYR A 38 4.35 3.84 -4.95
N TYR A 39 4.16 4.81 -5.85
CA TYR A 39 4.16 4.63 -7.30
C TYR A 39 5.54 4.42 -7.94
N THR A 40 6.62 4.55 -7.17
CA THR A 40 8.00 4.35 -7.67
C THR A 40 8.62 3.13 -7.01
N GLU A 41 9.58 2.50 -7.69
CA GLU A 41 10.32 1.38 -7.12
C GLU A 41 11.00 1.75 -5.81
N ALA A 42 11.56 2.96 -5.70
CA ALA A 42 12.19 3.44 -4.46
C ALA A 42 11.20 3.49 -3.29
N LYS A 43 10.00 4.04 -3.50
CA LYS A 43 8.96 4.10 -2.46
C LYS A 43 8.38 2.73 -2.12
N ALA A 44 8.22 1.87 -3.12
CA ALA A 44 7.76 0.50 -2.90
C ALA A 44 8.80 -0.30 -2.09
N GLN A 45 10.09 -0.13 -2.42
CA GLN A 45 11.19 -0.77 -1.71
C GLN A 45 11.29 -0.24 -0.27
N GLU A 46 11.15 1.07 -0.06
CA GLU A 46 11.11 1.66 1.28
C GLU A 46 9.99 1.04 2.13
N LEU A 47 8.77 0.93 1.57
CA LEU A 47 7.62 0.31 2.22
C LEU A 47 7.90 -1.15 2.62
N VAL A 48 8.42 -1.97 1.69
CA VAL A 48 8.72 -3.38 1.93
C VAL A 48 9.88 -3.56 2.92
N SER A 49 10.87 -2.67 2.90
CA SER A 49 12.06 -2.74 3.77
C SER A 49 11.76 -2.57 5.26
N LEU A 50 10.59 -2.02 5.60
CA LEU A 50 10.13 -1.81 6.98
C LEU A 50 9.37 -3.03 7.55
N GLY A 51 9.24 -4.10 6.77
CA GLY A 51 8.61 -5.34 7.20
C GLY A 51 7.08 -5.34 7.07
N SER A 52 6.45 -6.33 7.71
CA SER A 52 5.03 -6.60 7.62
C SER A 52 4.20 -5.49 8.23
N LEU A 53 3.04 -5.26 7.62
CA LEU A 53 2.15 -4.16 7.95
C LEU A 53 0.85 -4.67 8.56
N ASN A 54 0.32 -3.89 9.49
CA ASN A 54 -1.07 -3.98 9.88
C ASN A 54 -1.97 -3.39 8.78
N ASN A 55 -1.63 -2.18 8.31
CA ASN A 55 -2.33 -1.47 7.23
C ASN A 55 -1.37 -0.57 6.44
N VAL A 56 -1.66 -0.39 5.15
CA VAL A 56 -1.00 0.61 4.30
C VAL A 56 -1.75 1.95 4.41
N GLY A 57 -1.03 3.02 4.73
CA GLY A 57 -1.54 4.40 4.75
C GLY A 57 -1.11 5.21 3.52
N TYR A 58 -1.30 6.53 3.58
CA TYR A 58 -0.96 7.48 2.52
C TYR A 58 0.53 7.82 2.45
N TYR A 59 1.25 7.65 3.56
CA TYR A 59 2.69 7.86 3.64
C TYR A 59 3.30 7.03 4.77
N ILE A 60 4.60 6.80 4.68
CA ILE A 60 5.39 6.23 5.78
C ILE A 60 5.55 7.34 6.81
N GLY A 61 4.77 7.24 7.89
CA GLY A 61 4.82 8.19 8.99
C GLY A 61 5.96 7.91 9.97
N VAL A 62 5.88 8.54 11.13
CA VAL A 62 6.77 8.27 12.27
C VAL A 62 6.28 7.06 13.08
N GLN A 63 7.15 6.52 13.94
CA GLN A 63 6.76 5.46 14.88
C GLN A 63 5.58 5.90 15.75
N HIS A 64 4.59 5.01 15.91
CA HIS A 64 3.43 5.25 16.75
C HIS A 64 2.98 3.96 17.45
N GLY A 65 2.21 4.08 18.53
CA GLY A 65 1.63 2.91 19.19
C GLY A 65 0.55 2.25 18.35
N THR A 66 0.28 0.97 18.61
CA THR A 66 -0.86 0.25 18.01
C THR A 66 -2.18 0.97 18.30
N GLU A 67 -2.40 1.45 19.52
CA GLU A 67 -3.63 2.13 19.93
C GLU A 67 -3.85 3.50 19.25
N ASP A 68 -2.77 4.09 18.74
CA ASP A 68 -2.81 5.40 18.10
C ASP A 68 -3.08 5.32 16.59
N ARG A 69 -3.02 4.12 15.99
CA ARG A 69 -3.14 3.93 14.53
C ARG A 69 -4.46 4.39 13.91
N PHE A 70 -5.48 4.66 14.73
CA PHE A 70 -6.77 5.20 14.28
C PHE A 70 -7.00 6.66 14.70
N ARG A 71 -6.03 7.27 15.37
CA ARG A 71 -6.08 8.66 15.82
C ARG A 71 -5.31 9.55 14.87
N HIS A 72 -5.78 10.78 14.67
CA HIS A 72 -5.01 11.75 13.92
C HIS A 72 -3.70 12.10 14.67
N PRO A 73 -2.56 12.23 13.97
CA PRO A 73 -2.36 12.11 12.51
C PRO A 73 -2.09 10.68 12.02
N HIS A 74 -1.87 9.72 12.92
CA HIS A 74 -1.42 8.36 12.61
C HIS A 74 -2.42 7.51 11.81
N CYS A 75 -3.72 7.84 11.83
CA CYS A 75 -4.72 7.20 10.97
C CYS A 75 -4.47 7.33 9.46
N MET A 76 -3.57 8.22 9.06
CA MET A 76 -3.15 8.41 7.68
C MET A 76 -1.83 7.68 7.35
N CYS A 77 -1.13 7.16 8.36
CA CYS A 77 0.18 6.53 8.22
C CYS A 77 0.08 5.03 7.96
N CYS A 78 1.14 4.46 7.39
CA CYS A 78 1.38 3.01 7.50
C CYS A 78 1.61 2.61 8.95
N SER A 79 1.03 1.48 9.36
CA SER A 79 1.31 0.84 10.65
C SER A 79 2.09 -0.46 10.42
N PHE A 80 3.33 -0.51 10.88
CA PHE A 80 4.22 -1.67 10.73
C PHE A 80 4.24 -2.52 11.99
N ASP A 81 4.23 -3.85 11.83
CA ASP A 81 4.17 -4.78 12.95
C ASP A 81 5.42 -4.68 13.85
N HIS A 82 6.61 -4.46 13.27
CA HIS A 82 7.84 -4.24 14.05
C HIS A 82 7.86 -2.84 14.68
N ARG A 83 7.94 -1.81 13.82
CA ARG A 83 8.16 -0.42 14.24
C ARG A 83 7.07 0.07 15.19
N ASP A 84 5.81 -0.18 14.85
CA ASP A 84 4.65 0.38 15.56
C ASP A 84 3.99 -0.65 16.49
N GLY A 85 4.08 -1.93 16.13
CA GLY A 85 3.51 -3.05 16.89
C GLY A 85 4.43 -3.67 17.94
N GLY A 86 5.74 -3.40 17.88
CA GLY A 86 6.73 -3.99 18.78
C GLY A 86 6.95 -5.49 18.59
N ARG A 87 6.53 -6.06 17.45
CA ARG A 87 6.79 -7.48 17.10
C ARG A 87 8.28 -7.68 16.81
N GLU A 88 8.86 -8.82 17.16
CA GLU A 88 10.24 -9.15 16.82
C GLU A 88 10.49 -9.11 15.30
N TRP A 89 11.62 -8.53 14.90
CA TRP A 89 11.94 -8.26 13.49
C TRP A 89 11.94 -9.55 12.65
N GLU A 90 12.49 -10.64 13.17
CA GLU A 90 12.61 -11.92 12.49
C GLU A 90 11.24 -12.53 12.13
N GLN A 91 10.16 -12.10 12.80
CA GLN A 91 8.80 -12.57 12.55
C GLN A 91 8.04 -11.73 11.52
N CYS A 92 8.58 -10.58 11.13
CA CYS A 92 7.89 -9.63 10.27
C CYS A 92 8.77 -8.97 9.21
N GLN A 93 10.07 -9.27 9.17
CA GLN A 93 10.97 -8.83 8.11
C GLN A 93 10.49 -9.27 6.73
N ALA A 94 10.96 -8.58 5.69
CA ALA A 94 10.71 -9.00 4.33
C ALA A 94 11.26 -10.41 4.08
N GLU A 95 10.47 -11.21 3.39
CA GLU A 95 10.87 -12.52 2.89
C GLU A 95 11.34 -12.38 1.44
N THR A 96 12.19 -13.30 0.99
CA THR A 96 12.67 -13.34 -0.40
C THR A 96 12.14 -14.58 -1.10
N ALA A 97 11.52 -14.39 -2.27
CA ALA A 97 11.23 -15.45 -3.22
C ALA A 97 12.22 -15.35 -4.39
N LYS A 98 12.71 -16.49 -4.91
CA LYS A 98 13.67 -16.54 -6.02
C LYS A 98 13.08 -16.02 -7.33
N ASP A 99 11.77 -16.17 -7.50
CA ASP A 99 11.02 -15.82 -8.69
C ASP A 99 9.52 -15.68 -8.35
N TYR A 100 8.75 -15.32 -9.37
CA TYR A 100 7.31 -15.17 -9.26
C TYR A 100 6.57 -16.48 -8.91
N ALA A 101 7.04 -17.63 -9.42
CA ALA A 101 6.39 -18.90 -9.14
C ALA A 101 6.53 -19.24 -7.65
N GLU A 102 7.70 -19.05 -7.07
CA GLU A 102 7.92 -19.20 -5.63
C GLU A 102 7.10 -18.19 -4.83
N PHE A 103 7.09 -16.92 -5.22
CA PHE A 103 6.27 -15.90 -4.57
C PHE A 103 4.80 -16.31 -4.48
N LEU A 104 4.24 -16.85 -5.57
CA LEU A 104 2.89 -17.38 -5.57
C LEU A 104 2.74 -18.58 -4.64
N THR A 105 3.70 -19.51 -4.55
CA THR A 105 3.56 -20.65 -3.62
C THR A 105 3.52 -20.23 -2.15
N GLN A 106 4.14 -19.09 -1.83
CA GLN A 106 4.17 -18.55 -0.48
C GLN A 106 2.90 -17.72 -0.15
N ARG A 107 1.90 -17.67 -1.05
CA ARG A 107 0.66 -16.88 -0.89
C ARG A 107 -0.16 -17.23 0.34
N GLY A 108 0.01 -18.40 0.96
CA GLY A 108 -0.62 -18.76 2.23
C GLY A 108 -2.12 -18.45 2.26
N TRP A 109 -2.57 -17.66 3.23
CA TRP A 109 -3.97 -17.22 3.40
C TRP A 109 -4.21 -15.79 2.89
N ASN A 110 -3.40 -15.32 1.93
CA ASN A 110 -3.57 -13.97 1.37
C ASN A 110 -4.70 -13.94 0.33
N ASP A 111 -5.57 -12.95 0.43
CA ASP A 111 -6.67 -12.75 -0.51
C ASP A 111 -6.17 -12.10 -1.81
N TYR A 112 -5.21 -11.17 -1.68
CA TYR A 112 -4.60 -10.42 -2.78
C TYR A 112 -3.07 -10.40 -2.68
N TYR A 113 -2.42 -10.18 -3.81
CA TYR A 113 -0.98 -9.94 -3.86
C TYR A 113 -0.64 -8.85 -4.86
N TYR A 114 0.32 -8.01 -4.49
CA TYR A 114 0.76 -6.85 -5.23
C TYR A 114 2.26 -6.97 -5.50
N ILE A 115 2.67 -6.70 -6.74
CA ILE A 115 4.08 -6.72 -7.11
C ILE A 115 4.43 -5.46 -7.90
N MET A 116 5.38 -4.68 -7.40
CA MET A 116 6.03 -3.63 -8.16
C MET A 116 7.07 -4.29 -9.07
N ARG A 117 6.95 -4.05 -10.38
CA ARG A 117 7.86 -4.59 -11.38
C ARG A 117 8.13 -3.54 -12.44
N ARG A 118 9.38 -3.09 -12.57
CA ARG A 118 9.81 -2.13 -13.61
C ARG A 118 8.96 -0.87 -13.59
N GLY A 119 8.72 -0.34 -12.38
CA GLY A 119 7.91 0.85 -12.14
C GLY A 119 6.40 0.70 -12.32
N VAL A 120 5.89 -0.53 -12.48
CA VAL A 120 4.45 -0.79 -12.63
C VAL A 120 3.97 -1.71 -11.51
N TRP A 121 2.89 -1.32 -10.84
CA TRP A 121 2.17 -2.19 -9.91
C TRP A 121 1.29 -3.18 -10.66
N TYR A 122 1.42 -4.44 -10.28
CA TYR A 122 0.54 -5.53 -10.67
C TYR A 122 -0.23 -6.04 -9.47
N VAL A 123 -1.42 -6.57 -9.72
CA VAL A 123 -2.28 -7.19 -8.70
C VAL A 123 -2.76 -8.55 -9.16
N GLY A 124 -2.86 -9.47 -8.22
CA GLY A 124 -3.56 -10.73 -8.40
C GLY A 124 -4.38 -11.09 -7.17
N SER A 125 -5.15 -12.17 -7.32
CA SER A 125 -6.08 -12.66 -6.32
C SER A 125 -5.98 -14.19 -6.21
N SER A 126 -6.18 -14.70 -5.00
CA SER A 126 -6.32 -16.15 -4.75
C SER A 126 -7.69 -16.70 -5.19
N TYR A 127 -8.62 -15.81 -5.54
CA TYR A 127 -9.98 -16.09 -5.96
C TYR A 127 -10.27 -15.57 -7.37
N GLU A 128 -11.24 -16.17 -8.04
CA GLU A 128 -11.79 -15.63 -9.28
C GLU A 128 -12.50 -14.30 -8.99
N ARG A 129 -12.14 -13.27 -9.74
CA ARG A 129 -12.75 -11.94 -9.67
C ARG A 129 -12.79 -11.33 -11.06
N GLU A 130 -13.83 -10.55 -11.31
CA GLU A 130 -13.93 -9.77 -12.54
C GLU A 130 -12.72 -8.83 -12.67
N GLY A 131 -12.17 -8.73 -13.88
CA GLY A 131 -10.98 -7.92 -14.15
C GLY A 131 -9.64 -8.51 -13.67
N MET A 132 -9.63 -9.68 -13.02
CA MET A 132 -8.42 -10.34 -12.54
C MET A 132 -8.27 -11.77 -13.08
N VAL A 133 -7.01 -12.22 -13.12
CA VAL A 133 -6.67 -13.62 -13.39
C VAL A 133 -6.39 -14.30 -12.05
N LYS A 134 -7.14 -15.36 -11.72
CA LYS A 134 -6.86 -16.19 -10.54
C LYS A 134 -5.44 -16.76 -10.64
N ASP A 135 -4.68 -16.67 -9.54
CA ASP A 135 -3.27 -17.09 -9.49
C ASP A 135 -2.37 -16.41 -10.56
N GLY A 136 -2.80 -15.27 -11.11
CA GLY A 136 -2.11 -14.49 -12.12
C GLY A 136 -2.00 -13.01 -11.75
N LEU A 137 -1.39 -12.22 -12.64
CA LEU A 137 -1.23 -10.78 -12.46
C LEU A 137 -1.90 -10.02 -13.59
N VAL A 138 -2.55 -8.92 -13.24
CA VAL A 138 -2.97 -7.86 -14.16
C VAL A 138 -2.33 -6.54 -13.75
N PRO A 139 -2.08 -5.61 -14.67
CA PRO A 139 -1.66 -4.27 -14.31
C PRO A 139 -2.71 -3.61 -13.41
N LEU A 140 -2.29 -3.03 -12.29
CA LEU A 140 -3.20 -2.44 -11.30
C LEU A 140 -3.89 -1.19 -11.85
N GLY A 141 -3.17 -0.33 -12.58
CA GLY A 141 -3.69 0.95 -13.10
C GLY A 141 -5.00 0.82 -13.90
N PRO A 142 -5.07 -0.05 -14.93
CA PRO A 142 -6.32 -0.33 -15.65
C PRO A 142 -7.46 -0.81 -14.76
N LEU A 143 -7.17 -1.74 -13.83
CA LEU A 143 -8.19 -2.23 -12.91
C LEU A 143 -8.79 -1.10 -12.06
N LEU A 144 -7.94 -0.16 -11.59
CA LEU A 144 -8.38 0.98 -10.80
C LEU A 144 -9.33 1.93 -11.54
N GLN A 145 -9.41 1.84 -12.88
CA GLN A 145 -10.27 2.67 -13.71
C GLN A 145 -11.58 1.98 -14.10
N THR A 146 -11.65 0.65 -13.97
CA THR A 146 -12.79 -0.15 -14.44
C THR A 146 -13.57 -0.77 -13.30
N ASP A 147 -12.92 -1.14 -12.21
CA ASP A 147 -13.59 -1.67 -11.02
C ASP A 147 -14.30 -0.54 -10.27
N LYS A 148 -15.60 -0.73 -10.01
CA LYS A 148 -16.46 0.31 -9.43
C LYS A 148 -15.93 0.81 -8.08
N ASP A 149 -15.57 -0.11 -7.18
CA ASP A 149 -15.09 0.25 -5.84
C ASP A 149 -13.74 0.98 -5.92
N CYS A 150 -12.89 0.59 -6.87
CA CYS A 150 -11.63 1.29 -7.10
C CYS A 150 -11.83 2.71 -7.63
N VAL A 151 -12.76 2.90 -8.57
CA VAL A 151 -13.08 4.22 -9.13
C VAL A 151 -13.60 5.15 -8.03
N GLU A 152 -14.50 4.67 -7.18
CA GLU A 152 -15.02 5.43 -6.05
C GLU A 152 -13.90 5.81 -5.06
N SER A 153 -13.03 4.86 -4.71
CA SER A 153 -11.89 5.12 -3.82
C SER A 153 -10.88 6.11 -4.40
N MET A 154 -10.57 6.03 -5.69
CA MET A 154 -9.66 6.97 -6.36
C MET A 154 -10.26 8.38 -6.39
N ALA A 155 -11.56 8.51 -6.68
CA ALA A 155 -12.25 9.80 -6.65
C ALA A 155 -12.26 10.41 -5.23
N ALA A 156 -12.43 9.59 -4.20
CA ALA A 156 -12.36 10.03 -2.81
C ALA A 156 -10.95 10.54 -2.44
N ILE A 157 -9.89 9.87 -2.91
CA ILE A 157 -8.51 10.33 -2.75
C ILE A 157 -8.29 11.67 -3.44
N ASP A 158 -8.74 11.82 -4.70
CA ASP A 158 -8.58 13.07 -5.45
C ASP A 158 -9.28 14.25 -4.76
N GLU A 159 -10.48 14.02 -4.24
CA GLU A 159 -11.25 15.02 -3.49
C GLU A 159 -10.59 15.39 -2.15
N MET A 160 -10.05 14.42 -1.42
CA MET A 160 -9.28 14.67 -0.21
C MET A 160 -8.05 15.53 -0.50
N GLU A 161 -7.26 15.16 -1.50
CA GLU A 161 -6.06 15.91 -1.88
C GLU A 161 -6.40 17.33 -2.36
N ARG A 162 -7.52 17.51 -3.08
CA ARG A 162 -8.01 18.84 -3.48
C ARG A 162 -8.28 19.71 -2.26
N LYS A 163 -9.02 19.20 -1.27
CA LYS A 163 -9.32 19.91 -0.03
C LYS A 163 -8.07 20.25 0.77
N LEU A 164 -7.09 19.35 0.82
CA LEU A 164 -5.80 19.60 1.49
C LEU A 164 -5.03 20.74 0.82
N ARG A 165 -4.97 20.77 -0.52
CA ARG A 165 -4.34 21.85 -1.28
C ARG A 165 -5.03 23.20 -1.04
N GLU A 166 -6.36 23.23 -1.00
CA GLU A 166 -7.14 24.45 -0.73
C GLU A 166 -6.91 24.98 0.69
N ALA A 167 -6.87 24.10 1.69
CA ALA A 167 -6.59 24.48 3.08
C ALA A 167 -5.18 25.08 3.24
N GLN A 168 -4.19 24.55 2.51
CA GLN A 168 -2.81 25.06 2.52
C GLN A 168 -2.65 26.36 1.72
N GLY A 169 -3.43 26.55 0.65
CA GLY A 169 -3.44 27.76 -0.17
C GLY A 169 -4.13 28.97 0.49
N GLY A 170 -5.03 28.73 1.46
CA GLY A 170 -5.74 29.79 2.20
C GLY A 170 -4.94 30.43 3.35
N GLN A 171 -3.73 29.96 3.63
CA GLN A 171 -2.86 30.48 4.71
C GLN A 171 -1.84 31.53 4.25
N GLY A 172 -1.94 32.01 3.00
CA GLY A 172 -0.96 32.91 2.37
C GLY A 172 -1.25 34.42 2.41
N ASP A 173 -2.45 34.87 2.81
CA ASP A 173 -2.82 36.29 2.82
C ASP A 173 -3.08 36.79 4.25
N ALA A 174 -2.03 36.85 5.06
CA ALA A 174 -1.92 37.81 6.15
C ALA A 174 -0.77 38.76 5.80
N VAL A 175 -1.00 39.57 4.76
CA VAL A 175 -0.15 40.69 4.39
C VAL A 175 -0.08 41.63 5.59
N MET A 176 1.15 41.96 5.97
CA MET A 176 1.49 43.01 6.92
C MET A 176 0.76 44.29 6.53
N ASP A 177 -0.14 44.76 7.40
CA ASP A 177 -0.68 46.10 7.33
C ASP A 177 -0.21 46.88 8.57
N THR A 178 0.62 47.89 8.28
CA THR A 178 0.83 49.17 8.97
C THR A 178 1.15 49.18 10.47
N ASP A 179 2.39 49.52 10.84
CA ASP A 179 2.82 50.91 11.12
C ASP A 179 4.35 51.04 11.21
#